data_AF-A0A9X5X553-F1
#
_entry.id   AF-A0A9X5X553-F1
#
_cell.length_a   1.000
_cell.length_b   1.000
_cell.length_c   1.000
_cell.angle_alpha   90.00
_cell.angle_beta   90.00
_cell.angle_gamma   90.00
#
_symmetry.space_group_name_H-M   'P 1'
#
loop_
_entity.id
_entity.type
_entity.pdbx_description
1 polymer ?
#
loop_
_entity_poly.entity_id
_entity_poly.type
_entity_poly.pdbx_seq_one_letter_code
_entity_poly.pdbx_strand_id
1 'polypeptide(L)'
;LFDEVVGSSMHVRDGVLTGYLAKPPLVDEARAAWLQRYSEEGGYDLAASYGYGDSHSDLPWLSLLGKPSAINPDAELARESHKRNWNIYRWKSGGSGVRRDVIAARTTLPTRTDEKSD
;
A
#
# COMPACT_ATOMS: atom_id res chain seq x y z
N LEU A 1 -9.97 7.56 -13.47
CA LEU A 1 -9.00 6.44 -13.54
C LEU A 1 -7.66 6.98 -13.05
N PHE A 2 -6.76 6.13 -12.52
CA PHE A 2 -5.41 6.56 -12.13
C PHE A 2 -4.46 6.50 -13.32
N ASP A 3 -3.60 7.51 -13.47
CA ASP A 3 -2.58 7.55 -14.53
C ASP A 3 -1.41 6.61 -14.22
N GLU A 4 -1.07 6.47 -12.94
CA GLU A 4 0.01 5.62 -12.44
C GLU A 4 -0.47 4.84 -11.20
N VAL A 5 -0.12 3.55 -11.13
CA VAL A 5 -0.42 2.68 -9.98
C VAL A 5 0.82 1.93 -9.59
N VAL A 6 1.32 2.21 -8.38
CA VAL A 6 2.59 1.66 -7.91
C VAL A 6 2.38 0.82 -6.67
N GLY A 7 2.94 -0.39 -6.70
CA GLY A 7 2.88 -1.31 -5.58
C GLY A 7 3.86 -2.47 -5.75
N SER A 8 3.94 -3.29 -4.69
CA SER A 8 4.74 -4.50 -4.70
C SER A 8 4.23 -5.47 -5.78
N SER A 9 5.16 -6.01 -6.56
CA SER A 9 4.86 -7.05 -7.56
C SER A 9 5.17 -8.43 -6.98
N MET A 10 4.30 -9.40 -7.22
CA MET A 10 4.49 -10.79 -6.79
C MET A 10 5.27 -11.58 -7.85
N HIS A 11 6.12 -12.50 -7.41
CA HIS A 11 6.81 -13.43 -8.30
C HIS A 11 5.81 -14.47 -8.84
N VAL A 12 5.88 -14.70 -10.15
CA VAL A 12 5.01 -15.63 -10.89
C VAL A 12 5.87 -16.71 -11.52
N ARG A 13 5.46 -17.97 -11.38
CA ARG A 13 6.04 -19.10 -12.11
C ARG A 13 4.91 -19.91 -12.74
N ASP A 14 4.99 -20.14 -14.05
CA ASP A 14 4.00 -20.90 -14.83
C ASP A 14 2.55 -20.39 -14.63
N GLY A 15 2.38 -19.07 -14.55
CA GLY A 15 1.08 -18.42 -14.32
C GLY A 15 0.59 -18.47 -12.86
N VAL A 16 1.37 -19.01 -11.93
CA VAL A 16 1.00 -19.16 -10.51
C VAL A 16 1.85 -18.24 -9.61
N LEU A 17 1.21 -17.57 -8.65
CA LEU A 17 1.90 -16.79 -7.62
C LEU A 17 2.68 -17.72 -6.71
N THR A 18 3.98 -17.48 -6.56
CA THR A 18 4.85 -18.37 -5.76
C THR A 18 4.86 -18.05 -4.27
N GLY A 19 4.19 -16.96 -3.85
CA GLY A 19 4.22 -16.43 -2.49
C GLY A 19 5.42 -15.52 -2.19
N TYR A 20 6.36 -15.39 -3.13
CA TYR A 20 7.50 -14.48 -3.00
C TYR A 20 7.22 -13.16 -3.72
N LEU A 21 7.88 -12.08 -3.29
CA LEU A 21 7.89 -10.82 -4.03
C LEU A 21 8.81 -10.93 -5.24
N ALA A 22 8.44 -10.33 -6.36
CA ALA A 22 9.27 -10.25 -7.57
C ALA A 22 10.41 -9.22 -7.42
N LYS A 23 10.21 -8.22 -6.57
CA LYS A 23 11.16 -7.15 -6.26
C LYS A 23 11.08 -6.82 -4.78
N PRO A 24 12.09 -6.17 -4.18
CA PRO A 24 11.98 -5.63 -2.83
C PRO A 24 10.68 -4.81 -2.66
N PRO A 25 10.03 -4.89 -1.49
CA PRO A 25 8.74 -4.23 -1.27
C PRO A 25 8.88 -2.71 -1.38
N LEU A 26 7.87 -2.08 -1.98
CA LEU A 26 7.78 -0.62 -2.04
C LEU A 26 7.07 -0.09 -0.79
N VAL A 27 7.80 -0.04 0.32
CA VAL A 27 7.33 0.42 1.63
C VAL A 27 8.34 1.39 2.22
N ASP A 28 7.90 2.18 3.21
CA ASP A 28 8.76 3.11 3.95
C ASP A 28 9.56 4.03 3.01
N GLU A 29 10.88 4.12 3.23
CA GLU A 29 11.82 4.92 2.45
C GLU A 29 11.85 4.57 0.96
N ALA A 30 11.51 3.33 0.58
CA ALA A 30 11.47 2.94 -0.83
C ALA A 30 10.37 3.71 -1.59
N ARG A 31 9.24 4.01 -0.93
CA ARG A 31 8.17 4.86 -1.51
C ARG A 31 8.66 6.29 -1.70
N ALA A 32 9.38 6.84 -0.72
CA ALA A 32 9.92 8.19 -0.80
C ALA A 32 10.91 8.33 -1.96
N ALA A 33 11.86 7.39 -2.07
CA ALA A 33 12.84 7.36 -3.15
C ALA A 33 12.17 7.21 -4.53
N TRP A 34 11.13 6.39 -4.64
CA TRP A 34 10.37 6.26 -5.88
C TRP A 34 9.65 7.57 -6.24
N LEU A 35 8.94 8.18 -5.29
CA LEU A 35 8.18 9.42 -5.52
C LEU A 35 9.08 10.58 -5.94
N GLN A 36 10.26 10.71 -5.32
CA GLN A 36 11.24 11.73 -5.68
C GLN A 36 11.70 11.57 -7.13
N ARG A 37 12.10 10.36 -7.54
CA ARG A 37 12.49 10.09 -8.94
C ARG A 37 11.36 10.36 -9.91
N TYR A 38 10.15 9.88 -9.59
CA TYR A 38 8.97 10.12 -10.42
C TYR A 38 8.67 11.61 -10.58
N SER A 39 8.85 12.41 -9.52
CA SER A 39 8.68 13.86 -9.58
C SER A 39 9.73 14.57 -10.43
N GLU A 40 10.97 14.12 -10.36
CA GLU A 40 12.09 14.70 -11.12
C GLU A 40 11.94 14.41 -12.62
N GLU A 41 11.59 13.16 -12.96
CA GLU A 41 11.37 12.74 -14.36
C GLU A 41 10.13 13.41 -14.99
N GLY A 42 9.07 13.61 -14.20
CA GLY A 42 7.82 14.22 -14.65
C GLY A 42 7.77 15.75 -14.55
N GLY A 43 8.74 16.38 -13.88
CA GLY A 43 8.71 17.82 -13.59
C GLY A 43 7.59 18.23 -12.62
N TYR A 44 7.22 17.35 -11.68
CA TYR A 44 6.16 17.60 -10.71
C TYR A 44 6.69 18.34 -9.48
N ASP A 45 5.98 19.40 -9.05
CA ASP A 45 6.30 20.11 -7.82
C ASP A 45 5.68 19.40 -6.59
N LEU A 46 6.50 18.69 -5.83
CA LEU A 46 6.08 18.03 -4.59
C LEU A 46 5.63 19.01 -3.50
N ALA A 47 6.15 20.25 -3.49
CA ALA A 47 5.73 21.27 -2.52
C ALA A 47 4.31 21.79 -2.82
N ALA A 48 3.87 21.75 -4.08
CA ALA A 48 2.49 22.06 -4.46
C ALA A 48 1.53 20.85 -4.34
N SER A 49 2.08 19.65 -4.15
CA SER A 49 1.35 18.38 -4.22
C SER A 49 0.68 17.98 -2.91
N TYR A 50 -0.41 17.22 -3.04
CA TYR A 50 -1.18 16.63 -1.94
C TYR A 50 -0.86 15.15 -1.77
N GLY A 51 -0.89 14.66 -0.53
CA GLY A 51 -0.72 13.23 -0.25
C GLY A 51 -1.52 12.78 0.95
N TYR A 52 -1.92 11.51 0.92
CA TYR A 52 -2.78 10.90 1.91
C TYR A 52 -2.21 9.53 2.32
N GLY A 53 -2.06 9.30 3.63
CA GLY A 53 -1.61 8.01 4.17
C GLY A 53 -2.23 7.72 5.54
N ASP A 54 -2.19 6.46 5.97
CA ASP A 54 -2.85 5.97 7.18
C ASP A 54 -1.93 5.20 8.13
N SER A 55 -0.68 4.95 7.73
CA SER A 55 0.26 4.18 8.53
C SER A 55 1.60 4.88 8.74
N HIS A 56 2.36 4.47 9.75
CA HIS A 56 3.72 4.98 9.97
C HIS A 56 4.62 4.79 8.74
N SER A 57 4.41 3.71 7.98
CA SER A 57 5.15 3.44 6.75
C SER A 57 4.96 4.49 5.66
N ASP A 58 3.94 5.35 5.80
CA ASP A 58 3.68 6.46 4.88
C ASP A 58 4.44 7.73 5.25
N LEU A 59 4.97 7.82 6.47
CA LEU A 59 5.65 9.01 6.96
C LEU A 59 6.79 9.48 6.03
N PRO A 60 7.68 8.61 5.52
CA PRO A 60 8.81 9.07 4.70
C PRO A 60 8.36 9.79 3.43
N TRP A 61 7.43 9.22 2.67
CA TRP A 61 7.00 9.80 1.40
C TRP A 61 6.05 10.98 1.61
N LEU A 62 5.18 10.95 2.63
CA LEU A 62 4.34 12.10 2.99
C LEU A 62 5.19 13.31 3.39
N SER A 63 6.35 13.08 4.01
CA SER A 63 7.27 14.14 4.41
C SER A 63 7.90 14.91 3.25
N LEU A 64 7.82 14.37 2.01
CA LEU A 64 8.30 15.06 0.81
C LEU A 64 7.29 16.10 0.28
N LEU A 65 6.03 16.01 0.69
CA LEU A 65 4.94 16.78 0.12
C LEU A 65 4.70 18.08 0.89
N GLY A 66 4.28 19.12 0.19
CA GLY A 66 3.89 20.38 0.83
C GLY A 66 2.49 20.35 1.46
N LYS A 67 1.62 19.42 1.04
CA LYS A 67 0.25 19.29 1.56
C LYS A 67 -0.11 17.85 1.98
N PRO A 68 0.61 17.26 2.94
CA PRO A 68 0.32 15.92 3.45
C PRO A 68 -0.91 15.91 4.36
N SER A 69 -1.59 14.76 4.42
CA SER A 69 -2.75 14.53 5.28
C SER A 69 -2.79 13.09 5.75
N ALA A 70 -3.04 12.89 7.04
CA ALA A 70 -3.18 11.58 7.63
C ALA A 70 -4.67 11.19 7.71
N ILE A 71 -5.04 10.04 7.16
CA ILE A 71 -6.42 9.53 7.11
C ILE A 71 -6.53 8.32 8.02
N ASN A 72 -7.35 8.41 9.06
CA ASN A 72 -7.50 7.34 10.07
C ASN A 72 -6.13 6.76 10.54
N PRO A 73 -5.14 7.61 10.88
CA PRO A 73 -3.77 7.14 11.07
C PRO A 73 -3.63 6.17 12.25
N ASP A 74 -2.65 5.28 12.14
CA ASP A 74 -2.11 4.56 13.30
C ASP A 74 -1.53 5.52 14.35
N ALA A 75 -1.21 4.97 15.54
CA ALA A 75 -0.74 5.77 16.66
C ALA A 75 0.57 6.52 16.37
N GLU A 76 1.46 5.94 15.57
CA GLU A 76 2.77 6.51 15.27
C GLU A 76 2.65 7.63 14.23
N LEU A 77 1.92 7.43 13.13
CA LEU A 77 1.64 8.46 12.15
C LEU A 77 0.82 9.61 12.76
N ALA A 78 -0.13 9.32 13.67
CA ALA A 78 -0.88 10.35 14.37
C ALA A 78 0.05 11.26 15.20
N ARG A 79 0.98 10.66 15.95
CA ARG A 79 1.98 11.41 16.74
C ARG A 79 2.83 12.31 15.86
N GLU A 80 3.34 11.78 14.74
CA GLU A 80 4.18 12.57 13.83
C GLU A 80 3.38 13.66 13.11
N SER A 81 2.13 13.38 12.73
CA SER A 81 1.22 14.36 12.13
C SER A 81 0.96 15.53 13.07
N HIS A 82 0.74 15.28 14.37
CA HIS A 82 0.59 16.34 15.37
C HIS A 82 1.86 17.18 15.52
N LYS A 83 3.04 16.56 15.58
CA LYS A 83 4.32 17.28 15.67
C LYS A 83 4.57 18.19 14.46
N ARG A 84 4.12 17.77 13.28
CA ARG A 84 4.34 18.46 12.00
C ARG A 84 3.17 19.36 11.59
N ASN A 85 2.14 19.51 12.43
CA ASN A 85 0.90 20.22 12.11
C ASN A 85 0.23 19.75 10.80
N TRP A 86 0.27 18.44 10.51
CA TRP A 86 -0.45 17.86 9.39
C TRP A 86 -1.93 17.72 9.71
N ASN A 87 -2.77 17.84 8.68
CA ASN A 87 -4.20 17.57 8.82
C ASN A 87 -4.41 16.09 9.14
N ILE A 88 -5.22 15.81 10.16
CA ILE A 88 -5.68 14.46 10.49
C ILE A 88 -7.18 14.40 10.23
N TYR A 89 -7.60 13.48 9.37
CA TYR A 89 -9.01 13.21 9.11
C TYR A 89 -9.42 11.88 9.71
N ARG A 90 -10.50 11.90 10.50
CA ARG A 90 -11.13 10.70 11.03
C ARG A 90 -12.44 10.45 10.31
N TRP A 91 -12.44 9.48 9.41
CA TRP A 91 -13.62 9.08 8.66
C TRP A 91 -14.24 7.88 9.34
N LYS A 92 -15.56 7.90 9.50
CA LYS A 92 -16.28 6.72 9.93
C LYS A 92 -16.16 5.69 8.81
N SER A 93 -15.60 4.53 9.09
CA SER A 93 -15.84 3.35 8.25
C SER A 93 -17.36 3.17 8.22
N GLY A 94 -17.97 3.47 7.08
CA GLY A 94 -19.40 3.25 6.89
C GLY A 94 -19.70 1.83 7.34
N GLY A 95 -20.62 1.67 8.29
CA GLY A 95 -21.02 0.38 8.79
C GLY A 95 -21.70 -0.43 7.69
N SER A 96 -20.93 -1.03 6.78
CA SER A 96 -21.31 -2.28 6.16
C SER A 96 -20.89 -3.34 7.16
N GLY A 97 -21.88 -3.88 7.90
CA GLY A 97 -21.66 -5.08 8.69
C GLY A 97 -20.95 -6.09 7.81
N VAL A 98 -19.70 -6.40 8.15
CA VAL A 98 -19.05 -7.61 7.65
C VAL A 98 -20.00 -8.72 8.09
N ARG A 99 -20.77 -9.27 7.14
CA ARG A 99 -21.52 -10.48 7.43
C ARG A 99 -20.46 -11.54 7.71
N ARG A 100 -20.43 -12.01 8.97
CA ARG A 100 -19.44 -12.98 9.47
C ARG A 100 -19.55 -14.35 8.77
N ASP A 101 -20.54 -14.53 7.89
CA ASP A 101 -20.79 -15.73 7.10
C ASP A 101 -19.79 -15.92 5.95
N VAL A 102 -19.14 -14.86 5.43
CA VAL A 102 -18.20 -14.96 4.30
C VAL A 102 -16.81 -15.51 4.71
N ILE A 103 -16.43 -15.45 5.99
CA ILE A 103 -15.11 -15.94 6.46
C ILE A 103 -15.05 -17.48 6.47
N ALA A 104 -16.19 -18.19 6.39
CA ALA A 104 -16.24 -19.64 6.51
C ALA A 104 -16.02 -20.42 5.20
N ALA A 105 -15.76 -19.76 4.06
CA ALA A 105 -15.70 -20.44 2.77
C ALA A 105 -14.37 -20.24 2.06
N ARG A 106 -13.38 -21.11 2.33
CA ARG A 106 -12.30 -21.57 1.42
C ARG A 106 -11.30 -22.44 2.20
N THR A 107 -10.75 -23.58 1.74
CA THR A 107 -10.60 -24.17 0.41
C THR A 107 -10.21 -25.64 0.61
N THR A 108 -10.93 -26.61 0.06
CA THR A 108 -10.33 -27.93 -0.21
C THR A 108 -9.66 -27.86 -1.58
N LEU A 109 -8.33 -27.82 -1.59
CA LEU A 109 -7.55 -28.00 -2.82
C LEU A 109 -7.63 -29.48 -3.22
N PRO A 110 -7.98 -29.83 -4.47
CA PRO A 110 -7.88 -31.20 -4.93
C PRO A 110 -6.41 -31.63 -4.96
N THR A 111 -6.12 -32.76 -4.33
CA THR A 111 -4.83 -33.45 -4.40
C THR A 111 -4.58 -33.91 -5.84
N ARG A 112 -3.49 -33.41 -6.44
CA ARG A 112 -2.98 -33.91 -7.71
C ARG A 112 -2.42 -35.31 -7.49
N THR A 113 -3.06 -36.32 -8.06
CA THR A 113 -2.49 -37.66 -8.21
C THR A 113 -1.40 -37.62 -9.26
N ASP A 114 -0.17 -37.95 -8.86
CA ASP A 114 0.93 -38.18 -9.78
C ASP A 114 0.73 -39.55 -10.45
N GLU A 115 0.36 -39.56 -11.73
CA GLU A 115 0.51 -40.72 -12.59
C GLU A 115 2.00 -40.91 -12.91
N LYS A 116 2.56 -42.02 -12.44
CA LYS A 116 3.83 -42.54 -12.93
C LYS A 116 3.63 -43.05 -14.34
N SER A 117 4.34 -42.47 -15.30
CA SER A 117 4.55 -43.04 -16.62
C SER A 117 5.58 -44.17 -16.55
N ASP A 118 5.21 -45.31 -17.14
CA ASP A 118 6.06 -46.47 -17.44
C ASP A 118 7.30 -46.14 -18.29
#